data_AF-A0A2K0Y5K2-F1
#
_entry.id   AF-A0A2K0Y5K2-F1
#
_cell.length_a   1.000
_cell.length_b   1.000
_cell.length_c   1.000
_cell.angle_alpha   90.00
_cell.angle_beta   90.00
_cell.angle_gamma   90.00
#
_symmetry.space_group_name_H-M   'P 1'
#
loop_
_entity.id
_entity.type
_entity.pdbx_description
1 polymer ?
#
loop_
_entity_poly.entity_id
_entity_poly.type
_entity_poly.pdbx_seq_one_letter_code
_entity_poly.pdbx_strand_id
1 'polypeptide(L)'
;MTAKNTKPKPARRTKAATSTQPQERTVTIPFPDTDSEDEANRILAKDVPGWDKLDKDERAELLRLIRDHRKRGTPAKVKLIRKPDGGWSIEPAGKSEMLAVLKLHETFSANSIDPVNARANELLKYLGSVGADNEGRYNAALSFIESMAPRDQAEALLLVQMYCTHDAAIRALSQLGSAEWVPTAQTFGNLATKLLRTSQGQMETLARMRRGGEQVVRHVHVDNRGGQAVIAENVHTGGKGNGKIDDQSHATGTAGIGPALLGADPFGNGVPIPSREGPEAVPYARGHESGSA
;
A
#
# COMPACT_ATOMS: atom_id res chain seq x y z
N MET A 1 42.32 60.70 26.14
CA MET A 1 41.34 60.00 25.27
C MET A 1 41.60 58.51 25.37
N THR A 2 40.84 57.82 26.23
CA THR A 2 41.05 56.42 26.62
C THR A 2 39.94 55.56 26.03
N ALA A 3 40.32 54.59 25.17
CA ALA A 3 39.41 53.65 24.53
C ALA A 3 38.87 52.63 25.55
N LYS A 4 37.54 52.59 25.74
CA LYS A 4 36.86 51.57 26.55
C LYS A 4 36.69 50.28 25.75
N ASN A 5 37.48 49.28 26.12
CA ASN A 5 37.40 47.92 25.64
C ASN A 5 36.21 47.19 26.30
N THR A 6 35.14 46.89 25.55
CA THR A 6 33.97 46.16 26.05
C THR A 6 34.06 44.69 25.63
N LYS A 7 34.30 43.79 26.60
CA LYS A 7 34.28 42.34 26.41
C LYS A 7 32.83 41.85 26.20
N PRO A 8 32.56 40.91 25.27
CA PRO A 8 31.23 40.31 25.14
C PRO A 8 30.96 39.29 26.26
N LYS A 9 29.74 39.34 26.78
CA LYS A 9 29.18 38.43 27.81
C LYS A 9 29.06 37.00 27.26
N PRO A 10 29.39 35.94 28.02
CA PRO A 10 29.26 34.57 27.53
C PRO A 10 27.78 34.17 27.40
N ALA A 11 27.43 33.58 26.26
CA ALA A 11 26.12 33.02 25.99
C ALA A 11 25.80 31.88 26.97
N ARG A 12 24.60 31.93 27.55
CA ARG A 12 24.06 30.92 28.46
C ARG A 12 23.81 29.63 27.67
N ARG A 13 24.72 28.66 27.79
CA ARG A 13 24.50 27.29 27.32
C ARG A 13 23.30 26.70 28.06
N THR A 14 22.16 26.62 27.39
CA THR A 14 21.05 25.76 27.78
C THR A 14 21.54 24.32 27.70
N LYS A 15 21.52 23.62 28.85
CA LYS A 15 21.80 22.18 28.88
C LYS A 15 20.76 21.49 28.01
N ALA A 16 21.20 20.86 26.93
CA ALA A 16 20.39 19.94 26.16
C ALA A 16 19.87 18.88 27.15
N ALA A 17 18.55 18.79 27.29
CA ALA A 17 17.93 17.69 28.00
C ALA A 17 18.32 16.43 27.25
N THR A 18 19.10 15.57 27.91
CA THR A 18 19.41 14.23 27.44
C THR A 18 18.07 13.50 27.32
N SER A 19 17.47 13.47 26.13
CA SER A 19 16.33 12.61 25.86
C SER A 19 16.88 11.19 25.89
N THR A 20 16.76 10.53 27.04
CA THR A 20 16.93 9.09 27.12
C THR A 20 15.90 8.50 26.18
N GLN A 21 16.33 8.09 24.98
CA GLN A 21 15.47 7.34 24.08
C GLN A 21 14.99 6.12 24.86
N PRO A 22 13.67 5.80 24.87
CA PRO A 22 13.18 4.60 25.51
C PRO A 22 13.97 3.43 24.94
N GLN A 23 14.69 2.70 25.79
CA GLN A 23 15.33 1.45 25.38
C GLN A 23 14.27 0.60 24.70
N GLU A 24 14.48 0.29 23.42
CA GLU A 24 13.68 -0.69 22.70
C GLU A 24 13.72 -1.99 23.52
N ARG A 25 12.63 -2.25 24.25
CA ARG A 25 12.48 -3.51 24.99
C ARG A 25 12.21 -4.57 23.94
N THR A 26 13.26 -5.20 23.45
CA THR A 26 13.13 -6.43 22.67
C THR A 26 12.56 -7.50 23.60
N VAL A 27 11.23 -7.66 23.57
CA VAL A 27 10.57 -8.78 24.25
C VAL A 27 10.89 -10.02 23.42
N THR A 28 11.84 -10.82 23.91
CA THR A 28 12.08 -12.16 23.35
C THR A 28 10.88 -13.01 23.73
N ILE A 29 9.95 -13.20 22.81
CA ILE A 29 8.80 -14.08 23.00
C ILE A 29 9.33 -15.53 23.00
N PRO A 30 9.24 -16.28 24.11
CA PRO A 30 9.58 -17.70 24.10
C PRO A 30 8.57 -18.44 23.21
N PHE A 31 9.07 -19.13 22.19
CA PHE A 31 8.27 -19.99 21.32
C PHE A 31 8.50 -21.45 21.74
N PRO A 32 7.71 -22.01 22.67
CA PRO A 32 7.86 -23.39 23.09
C PRO A 32 7.67 -24.35 21.91
N ASP A 33 8.59 -25.31 21.77
CA ASP A 33 8.58 -26.31 20.69
C ASP A 33 7.69 -27.50 21.06
N THR A 34 6.42 -27.22 21.36
CA THR A 34 5.42 -28.25 21.72
C THR A 34 4.02 -27.88 21.21
N ASP A 35 3.27 -28.87 20.75
CA ASP A 35 1.85 -28.74 20.41
C ASP A 35 0.96 -28.95 21.65
N SER A 36 1.50 -29.47 22.76
CA SER A 36 0.79 -29.69 24.01
C SER A 36 0.53 -28.37 24.74
N GLU A 37 -0.74 -28.09 25.03
CA GLU A 37 -1.15 -26.87 25.73
C GLU A 37 -0.60 -26.83 27.17
N ASP A 38 -0.60 -27.98 27.86
CA ASP A 38 -0.11 -28.09 29.23
C ASP A 38 1.40 -27.92 29.33
N GLU A 39 2.14 -28.35 28.31
CA GLU A 39 3.59 -28.18 28.24
C GLU A 39 3.95 -26.73 27.86
N ALA A 40 3.24 -26.16 26.89
CA ALA A 40 3.40 -24.75 26.53
C ALA A 40 3.10 -23.83 27.72
N ASN A 41 2.01 -24.07 28.46
CA ASN A 41 1.68 -23.35 29.69
C ASN A 41 2.82 -23.40 30.72
N ARG A 42 3.43 -24.58 30.92
CA ARG A 42 4.55 -24.75 31.86
C ARG A 42 5.80 -23.97 31.43
N ILE A 43 6.15 -24.01 30.15
CA ILE A 43 7.31 -23.29 29.62
C ILE A 43 7.08 -21.78 29.71
N LEU A 44 5.92 -21.30 29.26
CA LEU A 44 5.61 -19.87 29.27
C LEU A 44 5.49 -19.31 30.70
N ALA A 45 4.97 -20.09 31.65
CA ALA A 45 4.95 -19.69 33.06
C ALA A 45 6.33 -19.42 33.66
N LYS A 46 7.38 -20.05 33.11
CA LYS A 46 8.75 -19.87 33.55
C LYS A 46 9.42 -18.66 32.88
N ASP A 47 9.14 -18.47 31.59
CA ASP A 47 9.93 -17.60 30.73
C ASP A 47 9.24 -16.26 30.39
N VAL A 48 7.91 -16.14 30.59
CA VAL A 48 7.15 -14.92 30.29
C VAL A 48 7.01 -14.04 31.54
N PRO A 49 7.57 -12.81 31.54
CA PRO A 49 7.38 -11.88 32.64
C PRO A 49 5.91 -11.51 32.83
N GLY A 50 5.40 -11.62 34.07
CA GLY A 50 4.01 -11.26 34.39
C GLY A 50 2.98 -12.33 34.00
N TRP A 51 3.40 -13.56 33.68
CA TRP A 51 2.50 -14.67 33.38
C TRP A 51 1.46 -14.95 34.49
N ASP A 52 1.87 -14.76 35.74
CA ASP A 52 1.05 -14.87 36.94
C ASP A 52 -0.14 -13.90 36.96
N LYS A 53 -0.01 -12.75 36.28
CA LYS A 53 -1.05 -11.72 36.20
C LYS A 53 -2.06 -11.95 35.08
N LEU A 54 -1.73 -12.81 34.11
CA LEU A 54 -2.63 -13.13 33.01
C LEU A 54 -3.76 -14.04 33.51
N ASP A 55 -5.00 -13.72 33.14
CA ASP A 55 -6.13 -14.60 33.39
C ASP A 55 -6.16 -15.81 32.42
N LYS A 56 -7.18 -16.67 32.55
CA LYS A 56 -7.29 -17.89 31.75
C LYS A 56 -7.47 -17.58 30.26
N ASP A 57 -8.25 -16.56 29.92
CA ASP A 57 -8.58 -16.21 28.54
C ASP A 57 -7.39 -15.51 27.88
N GLU A 58 -6.70 -14.61 28.61
CA GLU A 58 -5.47 -13.96 28.15
C GLU A 58 -4.34 -14.99 27.89
N ARG A 59 -4.20 -16.00 28.76
CA ARG A 59 -3.23 -17.11 28.54
C ARG A 59 -3.60 -17.94 27.31
N ALA A 60 -4.89 -18.26 27.12
CA ALA A 60 -5.35 -18.99 25.96
C ALA A 60 -5.12 -18.20 24.66
N GLU A 61 -5.36 -16.88 24.68
CA GLU A 61 -5.06 -15.99 23.55
C GLU A 61 -3.56 -15.97 23.24
N LEU A 62 -2.71 -15.81 24.26
CA LEU A 62 -1.25 -15.82 24.10
C LEU A 62 -0.76 -17.13 23.49
N LEU A 63 -1.26 -18.27 23.97
CA LEU A 63 -0.94 -19.59 23.41
C LEU A 63 -1.38 -19.72 21.94
N ARG A 64 -2.57 -19.23 21.60
CA ARG A 64 -3.06 -19.20 20.23
C ARG A 64 -2.14 -18.37 19.34
N LEU A 65 -1.77 -17.16 19.77
CA LEU A 65 -0.89 -16.26 19.02
C LEU A 65 0.50 -16.85 18.81
N ILE A 66 1.07 -17.50 19.83
CA ILE A 66 2.36 -18.20 19.75
C ILE A 66 2.29 -19.36 18.75
N ARG A 67 1.23 -20.17 18.79
CA ARG A 67 1.01 -21.28 17.87
C ARG A 67 0.84 -20.78 16.43
N ASP A 68 0.05 -19.74 16.23
CA ASP A 68 -0.16 -19.12 14.92
C ASP A 68 1.12 -18.45 14.39
N HIS A 69 1.97 -17.91 15.27
CA HIS A 69 3.29 -17.41 14.89
C HIS A 69 4.24 -18.55 14.49
N ARG A 70 4.28 -19.66 15.25
CA ARG A 70 5.10 -20.84 14.90
C ARG A 70 4.69 -21.42 13.55
N LYS A 71 3.38 -21.55 13.29
CA LYS A 71 2.84 -22.06 12.03
C LYS A 71 3.23 -21.20 10.82
N ARG A 72 3.35 -19.88 11.01
CA ARG A 72 3.82 -18.96 9.96
C ARG A 72 5.31 -19.12 9.63
N GLY A 73 6.08 -19.77 10.50
CA GLY A 73 7.52 -19.90 10.34
C GLY A 73 8.26 -18.59 10.62
N THR A 74 9.60 -18.67 10.63
CA THR A 74 10.44 -17.48 10.69
C THR A 74 10.70 -16.97 9.28
N PRO A 75 10.58 -15.66 9.03
CA PRO A 75 10.84 -15.14 7.70
C PRO A 75 12.30 -15.31 7.29
N ALA A 76 12.57 -15.22 5.99
CA ALA A 76 13.90 -15.07 5.44
C ALA A 76 14.60 -13.89 6.11
N LYS A 77 15.82 -14.15 6.59
CA LYS A 77 16.68 -13.13 7.19
C LYS A 77 18.01 -13.13 6.47
N VAL A 78 18.59 -11.94 6.39
CA VAL A 78 19.95 -11.74 5.91
C VAL A 78 20.74 -10.93 6.91
N LYS A 79 22.07 -11.06 6.82
CA LYS A 79 23.03 -10.14 7.40
C LYS A 79 23.55 -9.21 6.31
N LEU A 80 23.66 -7.93 6.64
CA LEU A 80 24.30 -6.95 5.76
C LEU A 80 25.72 -6.67 6.24
N ILE A 81 26.71 -7.03 5.42
CA ILE A 81 28.12 -6.82 5.73
C ILE A 81 28.67 -5.71 4.83
N ARG A 82 29.25 -4.68 5.42
CA ARG A 82 29.86 -3.59 4.66
C ARG A 82 31.12 -4.11 3.97
N LYS A 83 31.23 -3.92 2.65
CA LYS A 83 32.42 -4.33 1.90
C LYS A 83 33.53 -3.27 1.98
N PRO A 84 34.82 -3.67 1.87
CA PRO A 84 35.96 -2.74 1.90
C PRO A 84 35.97 -1.71 0.76
N ASP A 85 35.47 -2.12 -0.41
CA ASP A 85 35.35 -1.29 -1.63
C ASP A 85 34.09 -0.39 -1.65
N GLY A 86 33.26 -0.49 -0.60
CA GLY A 86 31.98 0.19 -0.52
C GLY A 86 30.81 -0.71 -0.94
N GLY A 87 29.60 -0.31 -0.54
CA GLY A 87 28.40 -1.13 -0.73
C GLY A 87 28.28 -2.27 0.29
N TRP A 88 27.32 -3.15 0.05
CA TRP A 88 26.96 -4.22 0.98
C TRP A 88 27.12 -5.61 0.35
N SER A 89 27.50 -6.57 1.18
CA SER A 89 27.31 -8.00 0.96
C SER A 89 26.03 -8.43 1.67
N ILE A 90 25.24 -9.27 1.02
CA ILE A 90 23.99 -9.81 1.55
C ILE A 90 24.23 -11.29 1.79
N GLU A 91 24.24 -11.69 3.07
CA GLU A 91 24.46 -13.08 3.45
C GLU A 91 23.20 -13.68 4.06
N PRO A 92 22.73 -14.85 3.60
CA PRO A 92 21.61 -15.54 4.23
C PRO A 92 21.90 -15.78 5.73
N ALA A 93 20.93 -15.46 6.59
CA ALA A 93 21.07 -15.59 8.04
C ALA A 93 20.22 -16.75 8.56
N GLY A 94 20.83 -17.64 9.32
CA GLY A 94 20.15 -18.78 9.92
C GLY A 94 21.14 -19.81 10.45
N LYS A 95 20.62 -20.83 11.15
CA LYS A 95 21.43 -21.98 11.60
C LYS A 95 21.83 -22.90 10.44
N SER A 96 21.00 -22.98 9.41
CA SER A 96 21.24 -23.75 8.19
C SER A 96 21.27 -22.79 7.01
N GLU A 97 22.41 -22.74 6.33
CA GLU A 97 22.63 -21.91 5.15
C GLU A 97 21.68 -22.32 4.01
N MET A 98 21.55 -23.63 3.75
CA MET A 98 20.63 -24.16 2.74
C MET A 98 19.18 -23.73 3.00
N LEU A 99 18.71 -23.85 4.25
CA LEU A 99 17.37 -23.40 4.62
C LEU A 99 17.21 -21.89 4.40
N ALA A 100 18.23 -21.10 4.75
CA ALA A 100 18.18 -19.64 4.56
C ALA A 100 18.14 -19.26 3.07
N VAL A 101 18.90 -19.95 2.22
CA VAL A 101 18.86 -19.75 0.77
C VAL A 101 17.51 -20.15 0.20
N LEU A 102 16.97 -21.31 0.56
CA LEU A 102 15.66 -21.76 0.08
C LEU A 102 14.53 -20.81 0.50
N LYS A 103 14.59 -20.23 1.69
CA LYS A 103 13.65 -19.18 2.12
C LYS A 103 13.74 -17.92 1.28
N LEU A 104 14.93 -17.52 0.84
CA LEU A 104 15.09 -16.39 -0.08
C LEU A 104 14.49 -16.70 -1.46
N HIS A 105 14.69 -17.92 -1.95
CA HIS A 105 14.04 -18.39 -3.17
C HIS A 105 12.51 -18.37 -3.05
N GLU A 106 11.96 -18.86 -1.94
CA GLU A 106 10.53 -18.83 -1.64
C GLU A 106 9.99 -17.39 -1.54
N THR A 107 10.70 -16.51 -0.83
CA THR A 107 10.34 -15.09 -0.68
C THR A 107 10.14 -14.39 -2.02
N PHE A 108 10.97 -14.70 -3.02
CA PHE A 108 10.89 -14.07 -4.35
C PHE A 108 10.22 -14.96 -5.41
N SER A 109 9.63 -16.10 -5.02
CA SER A 109 9.09 -17.13 -5.93
C SER A 109 10.07 -17.48 -7.07
N ALA A 110 11.35 -17.61 -6.73
CA ALA A 110 12.44 -17.74 -7.69
C ALA A 110 12.97 -19.19 -7.74
N ASN A 111 13.13 -19.72 -8.95
CA ASN A 111 13.70 -21.05 -9.17
C ASN A 111 15.23 -21.02 -9.40
N SER A 112 15.82 -19.83 -9.45
CA SER A 112 17.26 -19.61 -9.57
C SER A 112 17.68 -18.43 -8.70
N ILE A 113 18.99 -18.28 -8.49
CA ILE A 113 19.53 -17.23 -7.62
C ILE A 113 19.51 -15.84 -8.30
N ASP A 114 19.43 -15.75 -9.62
CA ASP A 114 19.54 -14.48 -10.34
C ASP A 114 18.39 -13.50 -10.02
N PRO A 115 17.10 -13.91 -10.03
CA PRO A 115 16.01 -13.05 -9.61
C PRO A 115 16.15 -12.63 -8.15
N VAL A 116 16.55 -13.55 -7.26
CA VAL A 116 16.80 -13.26 -5.84
C VAL A 116 17.83 -12.14 -5.71
N ASN A 117 19.00 -12.30 -6.34
CA ASN A 117 20.08 -11.31 -6.32
C ASN A 117 19.64 -9.97 -6.93
N ALA A 118 18.89 -9.99 -8.03
CA ALA A 118 18.41 -8.77 -8.67
C ALA A 118 17.42 -8.00 -7.77
N ARG A 119 16.43 -8.69 -7.18
CA ARG A 119 15.47 -8.06 -6.25
C ARG A 119 16.16 -7.56 -5.00
N ALA A 120 17.12 -8.34 -4.51
CA ALA A 120 17.91 -8.00 -3.35
C ALA A 120 18.69 -6.69 -3.55
N ASN A 121 19.37 -6.55 -4.69
CA ASN A 121 20.13 -5.36 -5.03
C ASN A 121 19.23 -4.13 -5.25
N GLU A 122 18.05 -4.29 -5.84
CA GLU A 122 17.11 -3.19 -6.03
C GLU A 122 16.56 -2.65 -4.72
N LEU A 123 16.15 -3.53 -3.80
CA LEU A 123 15.71 -3.13 -2.47
C LEU A 123 16.82 -2.38 -1.74
N LEU A 124 18.05 -2.90 -1.77
CA LEU A 124 19.19 -2.26 -1.12
C LEU A 124 19.51 -0.90 -1.75
N LYS A 125 19.47 -0.80 -3.09
CA LYS A 125 19.70 0.46 -3.80
C LYS A 125 18.65 1.51 -3.45
N TYR A 126 17.37 1.12 -3.40
CA TYR A 126 16.29 1.99 -2.95
C TYR A 126 16.53 2.45 -1.50
N LEU A 127 16.75 1.51 -0.58
CA LEU A 127 16.99 1.81 0.83
C LEU A 127 18.19 2.75 1.02
N GLY A 128 19.27 2.54 0.25
CA GLY A 128 20.43 3.42 0.26
C GLY A 128 20.12 4.82 -0.25
N SER A 129 19.29 4.95 -1.30
CA SER A 129 18.88 6.27 -1.82
C SER A 129 18.08 7.11 -0.83
N VAL A 130 17.48 6.46 0.18
CA VAL A 130 16.69 7.11 1.23
C VAL A 130 17.36 7.04 2.61
N GLY A 131 18.66 6.70 2.66
CA GLY A 131 19.45 6.65 3.89
C GLY A 131 18.98 5.61 4.92
N ALA A 132 18.40 4.51 4.46
CA ALA A 132 17.82 3.45 5.28
C ALA A 132 18.32 2.04 4.91
N ASP A 133 19.49 1.95 4.27
CA ASP A 133 20.20 0.71 3.95
C ASP A 133 20.84 0.09 5.20
N ASN A 134 19.99 -0.44 6.07
CA ASN A 134 20.40 -1.22 7.24
C ASN A 134 19.69 -2.58 7.27
N GLU A 135 20.28 -3.50 8.04
CA GLU A 135 19.82 -4.89 8.15
C GLU A 135 18.35 -4.99 8.58
N GLY A 136 17.93 -4.18 9.56
CA GLY A 136 16.55 -4.19 10.06
C GLY A 136 15.54 -3.80 8.98
N ARG A 137 15.81 -2.73 8.24
CA ARG A 137 14.94 -2.25 7.14
C ARG A 137 14.89 -3.21 5.97
N TYR A 138 16.00 -3.87 5.67
CA TYR A 138 16.06 -4.87 4.62
C TYR A 138 15.28 -6.14 5.02
N ASN A 139 15.49 -6.66 6.23
CA ASN A 139 14.76 -7.81 6.74
C ASN A 139 13.26 -7.54 6.90
N ALA A 140 12.86 -6.29 7.18
CA ALA A 140 11.45 -5.89 7.16
C ALA A 140 10.83 -5.99 5.75
N ALA A 141 11.58 -5.61 4.71
CA ALA A 141 11.14 -5.76 3.32
C ALA A 141 10.95 -7.23 2.94
N LEU A 142 11.92 -8.09 3.29
CA LEU A 142 11.82 -9.53 3.07
C LEU A 142 10.59 -10.12 3.79
N SER A 143 10.42 -9.79 5.07
CA SER A 143 9.28 -10.26 5.86
C SER A 143 7.94 -9.82 5.27
N PHE A 144 7.85 -8.61 4.71
CA PHE A 144 6.64 -8.16 4.03
C PHE A 144 6.35 -9.00 2.78
N ILE A 145 7.34 -9.18 1.91
CA ILE A 145 7.18 -9.90 0.64
C ILE A 145 6.79 -11.37 0.93
N GLU A 146 7.51 -12.03 1.83
CA GLU A 146 7.22 -13.41 2.22
C GLU A 146 5.83 -13.55 2.85
N SER A 147 5.43 -12.61 3.71
CA SER A 147 4.09 -12.65 4.35
C SER A 147 2.94 -12.57 3.35
N MET A 148 3.21 -11.98 2.18
CA MET A 148 2.22 -11.89 1.10
C MET A 148 2.17 -13.18 0.27
N ALA A 149 3.11 -14.11 0.45
CA ALA A 149 3.21 -15.40 -0.23
C ALA A 149 3.03 -15.28 -1.75
N PRO A 150 4.00 -14.67 -2.47
CA PRO A 150 3.91 -14.55 -3.91
C PRO A 150 3.79 -15.92 -4.58
N ARG A 151 2.90 -16.02 -5.57
CA ARG A 151 2.65 -17.26 -6.32
C ARG A 151 3.61 -17.47 -7.48
N ASP A 152 4.16 -16.38 -7.98
CA ASP A 152 5.07 -16.34 -9.12
C ASP A 152 5.97 -15.09 -9.05
N GLN A 153 6.93 -15.00 -9.97
CA GLN A 153 7.88 -13.88 -10.01
C GLN A 153 7.22 -12.54 -10.35
N ALA A 154 6.08 -12.52 -11.06
CA ALA A 154 5.38 -11.28 -11.35
C ALA A 154 4.74 -10.70 -10.09
N GLU A 155 4.15 -11.55 -9.24
CA GLU A 155 3.68 -11.15 -7.91
C GLU A 155 4.87 -10.66 -7.06
N ALA A 156 6.00 -11.38 -7.04
CA ALA A 156 7.18 -10.96 -6.27
C ALA A 156 7.71 -9.58 -6.71
N LEU A 157 7.76 -9.31 -8.01
CA LEU A 157 8.13 -7.99 -8.55
C LEU A 157 7.17 -6.89 -8.10
N LEU A 158 5.88 -7.15 -8.20
CA LEU A 158 4.86 -6.20 -7.77
C LEU A 158 4.96 -5.92 -6.26
N LEU A 159 5.22 -6.95 -5.44
CA LEU A 159 5.38 -6.80 -4.00
C LEU A 159 6.62 -5.98 -3.61
N VAL A 160 7.76 -6.18 -4.28
CA VAL A 160 8.94 -5.33 -4.11
C VAL A 160 8.59 -3.87 -4.41
N GLN A 161 7.88 -3.63 -5.52
CA GLN A 161 7.44 -2.28 -5.89
C GLN A 161 6.44 -1.70 -4.87
N MET A 162 5.51 -2.50 -4.36
CA MET A 162 4.54 -2.10 -3.33
C MET A 162 5.23 -1.66 -2.04
N TYR A 163 6.25 -2.40 -1.59
CA TYR A 163 7.04 -2.02 -0.42
C TYR A 163 7.72 -0.66 -0.60
N CYS A 164 8.43 -0.47 -1.72
CA CYS A 164 9.09 0.80 -2.03
C CYS A 164 8.10 1.96 -2.18
N THR A 165 6.93 1.71 -2.78
CA THR A 165 5.86 2.71 -2.95
C THR A 165 5.29 3.12 -1.60
N HIS A 166 5.06 2.15 -0.71
CA HIS A 166 4.58 2.39 0.64
C HIS A 166 5.59 3.19 1.46
N ASP A 167 6.87 2.79 1.50
CA ASP A 167 7.90 3.53 2.24
C ASP A 167 8.06 4.97 1.72
N ALA A 168 8.02 5.16 0.39
CA ALA A 168 8.03 6.50 -0.22
C ALA A 168 6.79 7.33 0.17
N ALA A 169 5.60 6.72 0.22
CA ALA A 169 4.37 7.39 0.63
C ALA A 169 4.44 7.85 2.09
N ILE A 170 4.90 6.99 3.00
CA ILE A 170 5.06 7.32 4.43
C ILE A 170 6.09 8.44 4.62
N ARG A 171 7.19 8.45 3.86
CA ARG A 171 8.16 9.55 3.90
C ARG A 171 7.57 10.87 3.40
N ALA A 172 6.81 10.84 2.31
CA ALA A 172 6.13 12.02 1.80
C ALA A 172 5.11 12.57 2.82
N LEU A 173 4.35 11.70 3.49
CA LEU A 173 3.44 12.07 4.57
C LEU A 173 4.17 12.64 5.78
N SER A 174 5.30 12.06 6.18
CA SER A 174 6.13 12.58 7.27
C SER A 174 6.66 13.98 6.97
N GLN A 175 7.11 14.20 5.74
CA GLN A 175 7.62 15.51 5.30
C GLN A 175 6.49 16.54 5.18
N LEU A 176 5.30 16.13 4.74
CA LEU A 176 4.09 16.94 4.77
C LEU A 176 3.74 17.36 6.20
N GLY A 177 3.74 16.43 7.16
CA GLY A 177 3.43 16.70 8.57
C GLY A 177 4.42 17.64 9.25
N SER A 178 5.63 17.78 8.70
CA SER A 178 6.68 18.66 9.20
C SER A 178 6.83 19.96 8.38
N ALA A 179 5.95 20.20 7.40
CA ALA A 179 6.07 21.33 6.49
C ALA A 179 5.55 22.62 7.13
N GLU A 180 6.43 23.61 7.30
CA GLU A 180 6.07 24.95 7.79
C GLU A 180 5.69 25.91 6.65
N TRP A 181 6.12 25.61 5.42
CA TRP A 181 5.91 26.47 4.25
C TRP A 181 4.90 25.85 3.27
N VAL A 182 3.95 26.65 2.81
CA VAL A 182 2.80 26.18 2.00
C VAL A 182 3.22 25.43 0.73
N PRO A 183 4.17 25.91 -0.10
CA PRO A 183 4.62 25.15 -1.27
C PRO A 183 5.27 23.80 -0.95
N THR A 184 5.95 23.68 0.19
CA THR A 184 6.50 22.39 0.67
C THR A 184 5.36 21.44 1.00
N ALA A 185 4.36 21.91 1.75
CA ALA A 185 3.16 21.12 2.07
C ALA A 185 2.41 20.69 0.80
N GLN A 186 2.24 21.59 -0.18
CA GLN A 186 1.62 21.26 -1.46
C GLN A 186 2.42 20.22 -2.25
N THR A 187 3.75 20.34 -2.29
CA THR A 187 4.62 19.41 -3.01
C THR A 187 4.52 17.99 -2.43
N PHE A 188 4.70 17.85 -1.12
CA PHE A 188 4.66 16.55 -0.47
C PHE A 188 3.24 15.99 -0.34
N GLY A 189 2.23 16.85 -0.19
CA GLY A 189 0.81 16.44 -0.24
C GLY A 189 0.42 15.87 -1.60
N ASN A 190 0.84 16.52 -2.69
CA ASN A 190 0.60 16.01 -4.04
C ASN A 190 1.36 14.70 -4.30
N LEU A 191 2.61 14.60 -3.85
CA LEU A 191 3.41 13.39 -3.98
C LEU A 191 2.79 12.22 -3.20
N ALA A 192 2.43 12.44 -1.93
CA ALA A 192 1.79 11.44 -1.08
C ALA A 192 0.48 10.95 -1.70
N THR A 193 -0.38 11.87 -2.16
CA THR A 193 -1.65 11.53 -2.82
C THR A 193 -1.43 10.63 -4.05
N LYS A 194 -0.44 10.96 -4.89
CA LYS A 194 -0.10 10.14 -6.07
C LYS A 194 0.40 8.74 -5.68
N LEU A 195 1.29 8.65 -4.70
CA LEU A 195 1.85 7.38 -4.23
C LEU A 195 0.79 6.49 -3.57
N LEU A 196 -0.11 7.07 -2.77
CA LEU A 196 -1.22 6.34 -2.15
C LEU A 196 -2.19 5.79 -3.21
N ARG A 197 -2.52 6.59 -4.24
CA ARG A 197 -3.33 6.11 -5.38
C ARG A 197 -2.62 4.98 -6.16
N THR A 198 -1.31 5.10 -6.37
CA THR A 198 -0.52 4.02 -6.97
C THR A 198 -0.54 2.76 -6.11
N SER A 199 -0.41 2.89 -4.78
CA SER A 199 -0.48 1.77 -3.84
C SER A 199 -1.83 1.05 -3.91
N GLN A 200 -2.94 1.80 -4.00
CA GLN A 200 -4.27 1.23 -4.25
C GLN A 200 -4.33 0.44 -5.56
N GLY A 201 -3.84 1.03 -6.66
CA GLY A 201 -3.78 0.34 -7.96
C GLY A 201 -2.93 -0.92 -7.94
N GLN A 202 -1.82 -0.94 -7.18
CA GLN A 202 -1.00 -2.13 -6.99
C GLN A 202 -1.76 -3.23 -6.22
N MET A 203 -2.49 -2.87 -5.16
CA MET A 203 -3.34 -3.81 -4.42
C MET A 203 -4.45 -4.41 -5.30
N GLU A 204 -5.11 -3.59 -6.11
CA GLU A 204 -6.11 -4.07 -7.08
C GLU A 204 -5.51 -4.97 -8.15
N THR A 205 -4.31 -4.63 -8.63
CA THR A 205 -3.57 -5.44 -9.61
C THR A 205 -3.23 -6.80 -9.03
N LEU A 206 -2.68 -6.85 -7.82
CA LEU A 206 -2.38 -8.10 -7.12
C LEU A 206 -3.65 -8.94 -6.91
N ALA A 207 -4.76 -8.31 -6.47
CA ALA A 207 -6.02 -9.00 -6.32
C ALA A 207 -6.55 -9.56 -7.66
N ARG A 208 -6.36 -8.84 -8.77
CA ARG A 208 -6.76 -9.29 -10.11
C ARG A 208 -5.89 -10.44 -10.61
N MET A 209 -4.57 -10.37 -10.41
CA MET A 209 -3.64 -11.46 -10.71
C MET A 209 -4.06 -12.74 -9.97
N ARG A 210 -4.43 -12.61 -8.68
CA ARG A 210 -4.85 -13.75 -7.84
C ARG A 210 -6.22 -14.34 -8.16
N ARG A 211 -7.15 -13.51 -8.65
CA ARG A 211 -8.48 -13.97 -9.12
C ARG A 211 -8.41 -14.68 -10.46
N GLY A 212 -7.31 -14.55 -11.21
CA GLY A 212 -7.09 -15.28 -12.45
C GLY A 212 -8.14 -14.98 -13.53
N GLY A 213 -8.19 -13.73 -14.02
CA GLY A 213 -8.88 -13.38 -15.28
C GLY A 213 -10.37 -13.71 -15.42
N GLU A 214 -11.04 -14.22 -14.38
CA GLU A 214 -12.45 -14.61 -14.43
C GLU A 214 -13.33 -13.36 -14.51
N GLN A 215 -13.59 -12.91 -15.73
CA GLN A 215 -14.72 -12.04 -16.01
C GLN A 215 -15.94 -12.96 -16.08
N VAL A 216 -16.75 -12.99 -15.01
CA VAL A 216 -18.04 -13.68 -15.04
C VAL A 216 -18.96 -12.90 -15.98
N VAL A 217 -18.88 -13.18 -17.28
CA VAL A 217 -19.81 -12.62 -18.28
C VAL A 217 -21.14 -13.34 -18.11
N ARG A 218 -22.05 -12.75 -17.32
CA ARG A 218 -23.44 -13.22 -17.27
C ARG A 218 -24.14 -12.81 -18.56
N HIS A 219 -24.28 -13.75 -19.50
CA HIS A 219 -25.20 -13.59 -20.62
C HIS A 219 -26.64 -13.64 -20.09
N VAL A 220 -27.27 -12.48 -19.89
CA VAL A 220 -28.70 -12.38 -19.61
C VAL A 220 -29.41 -12.27 -20.96
N HIS A 221 -30.15 -13.32 -21.34
CA HIS A 221 -31.03 -13.27 -22.51
C HIS A 221 -32.30 -12.52 -22.11
N VAL A 222 -32.48 -11.30 -22.64
CA VAL A 222 -33.71 -10.53 -22.47
C VAL A 222 -34.62 -10.86 -23.65
N ASP A 223 -35.67 -11.65 -23.42
CA ASP A 223 -36.70 -11.85 -24.43
C ASP A 223 -37.60 -10.61 -24.49
N ASN A 224 -37.47 -9.81 -25.56
CA ASN A 224 -38.14 -8.51 -25.68
C ASN A 224 -39.58 -8.62 -26.22
N ARG A 225 -40.29 -9.71 -25.91
CA ARG A 225 -41.70 -9.90 -26.26
C ARG A 225 -42.62 -9.18 -25.24
N GLY A 226 -42.54 -7.85 -25.22
CA GLY A 226 -43.67 -7.02 -24.81
C GLY A 226 -43.72 -6.48 -23.36
N GLY A 227 -42.60 -6.11 -22.74
CA GLY A 227 -42.65 -5.33 -21.49
C GLY A 227 -41.26 -5.08 -20.89
N GLN A 228 -41.02 -3.85 -20.42
CA GLN A 228 -39.74 -3.39 -19.83
C GLN A 228 -39.14 -4.41 -18.86
N ALA A 229 -37.94 -4.91 -19.17
CA ALA A 229 -37.16 -5.74 -18.27
C ALA A 229 -36.33 -4.85 -17.32
N VAL A 230 -36.64 -4.91 -16.03
CA VAL A 230 -35.81 -4.33 -14.97
C VAL A 230 -34.81 -5.39 -14.51
N ILE A 231 -33.51 -5.15 -14.72
CA ILE A 231 -32.43 -6.01 -14.21
C ILE A 231 -31.97 -5.43 -12.87
N ALA A 232 -32.34 -6.07 -11.76
CA ALA A 232 -31.86 -5.71 -10.44
C ALA A 232 -31.18 -6.94 -9.79
N GLU A 233 -29.93 -6.78 -9.37
CA GLU A 233 -29.15 -7.86 -8.74
C GLU A 233 -29.68 -8.19 -7.32
N ASN A 234 -30.39 -7.25 -6.69
CA ASN A 234 -31.10 -7.47 -5.44
C ASN A 234 -32.31 -6.52 -5.37
N VAL A 235 -33.53 -7.05 -5.27
CA VAL A 235 -34.75 -6.25 -5.10
C VAL A 235 -35.13 -6.27 -3.61
N HIS A 236 -34.81 -5.20 -2.88
CA HIS A 236 -35.40 -4.97 -1.57
C HIS A 236 -36.81 -4.40 -1.75
N THR A 237 -37.84 -5.26 -1.73
CA THR A 237 -39.22 -4.79 -1.61
C THR A 237 -39.44 -4.35 -0.16
N GLY A 238 -39.08 -3.11 0.15
CA GLY A 238 -39.42 -2.47 1.43
C GLY A 238 -40.92 -2.19 1.50
N GLY A 239 -41.71 -3.22 1.75
CA GLY A 239 -43.14 -3.10 2.02
C GLY A 239 -43.39 -2.47 3.39
N LYS A 240 -43.36 -1.14 3.45
CA LYS A 240 -43.85 -0.37 4.59
C LYS A 240 -45.09 0.41 4.16
N GLY A 241 -46.20 0.16 4.86
CA GLY A 241 -47.26 1.16 5.02
C GLY A 241 -48.64 0.76 4.53
N ASN A 242 -49.33 -0.11 5.27
CA ASN A 242 -50.79 -0.03 5.37
C ASN A 242 -51.09 0.79 6.63
N GLY A 243 -51.22 2.10 6.46
CA GLY A 243 -51.50 3.05 7.53
C GLY A 243 -52.11 4.29 6.92
N LYS A 244 -53.44 4.40 7.00
CA LYS A 244 -54.20 5.58 6.60
C LYS A 244 -53.61 6.82 7.26
N ILE A 245 -53.25 7.81 6.47
CA ILE A 245 -53.02 9.18 6.91
C ILE A 245 -53.94 10.03 6.05
N ASP A 246 -55.07 10.42 6.63
CA ASP A 246 -56.14 11.21 6.02
C ASP A 246 -55.78 12.71 5.95
N ASP A 247 -54.68 13.06 5.27
CA ASP A 247 -54.35 14.46 4.94
C ASP A 247 -53.33 14.54 3.78
N GLN A 248 -53.71 14.02 2.61
CA GLN A 248 -53.00 14.31 1.36
C GLN A 248 -53.83 15.27 0.51
N SER A 249 -53.25 16.42 0.19
CA SER A 249 -53.84 17.47 -0.64
C SER A 249 -54.20 16.95 -2.03
N HIS A 250 -55.49 17.02 -2.38
CA HIS A 250 -55.96 16.81 -3.73
C HIS A 250 -55.49 17.95 -4.65
N ALA A 251 -54.55 17.65 -5.54
CA ALA A 251 -54.29 18.45 -6.72
C ALA A 251 -54.08 17.53 -7.93
N THR A 252 -55.16 16.89 -8.38
CA THR A 252 -55.25 16.39 -9.75
C THR A 252 -55.49 17.59 -10.66
N GLY A 253 -54.41 18.27 -11.03
CA GLY A 253 -54.39 19.32 -12.03
C GLY A 253 -54.34 18.72 -13.43
N THR A 254 -55.45 18.91 -14.15
CA THR A 254 -55.70 18.73 -15.59
C THR A 254 -54.50 18.89 -16.54
N ALA A 255 -54.48 18.02 -17.54
CA ALA A 255 -53.62 18.01 -18.72
C ALA A 255 -53.34 19.41 -19.30
N GLY A 256 -52.07 19.82 -19.26
CA GLY A 256 -51.52 20.92 -20.02
C GLY A 256 -50.44 20.38 -20.94
N ILE A 257 -50.64 20.55 -22.25
CA ILE A 257 -49.64 20.26 -23.28
C ILE A 257 -48.47 21.23 -23.06
N GLY A 258 -47.37 20.72 -22.49
CA GLY A 258 -46.09 21.42 -22.42
C GLY A 258 -45.25 21.11 -23.66
N PRO A 259 -44.43 22.04 -24.16
CA PRO A 259 -43.66 21.85 -25.38
C PRO A 259 -42.68 20.68 -25.25
N ALA A 260 -42.53 19.89 -26.32
CA ALA A 260 -41.57 18.81 -26.41
C ALA A 260 -40.15 19.35 -26.15
N LEU A 261 -39.53 18.92 -25.05
CA LEU A 261 -38.12 19.16 -24.79
C LEU A 261 -37.29 18.17 -25.62
N LEU A 262 -36.18 18.66 -26.21
CA LEU A 262 -35.26 17.92 -27.06
C LEU A 262 -34.78 16.62 -26.38
N GLY A 263 -35.34 15.49 -26.82
CA GLY A 263 -34.79 14.17 -26.54
C GLY A 263 -33.55 13.92 -27.40
N ALA A 264 -32.52 13.31 -26.81
CA ALA A 264 -31.42 12.75 -27.56
C ALA A 264 -31.98 11.70 -28.55
N ASP A 265 -31.67 11.88 -29.83
CA ASP A 265 -32.08 11.01 -30.92
C ASP A 265 -31.67 9.55 -30.64
N PRO A 266 -32.61 8.60 -30.49
CA PRO A 266 -32.32 7.20 -30.21
C PRO A 266 -31.75 6.45 -31.43
N PHE A 267 -31.62 7.09 -32.59
CA PHE A 267 -30.99 6.54 -33.80
C PHE A 267 -29.68 7.26 -34.15
N GLY A 268 -28.91 7.63 -33.11
CA GLY A 268 -27.66 8.40 -33.17
C GLY A 268 -26.83 8.22 -34.43
N ASN A 269 -26.62 9.33 -35.15
CA ASN A 269 -25.65 9.42 -36.24
C ASN A 269 -24.27 8.98 -35.72
N GLY A 270 -23.75 7.89 -36.28
CA GLY A 270 -22.47 7.31 -35.89
C GLY A 270 -21.33 8.31 -35.98
N VAL A 271 -20.50 8.37 -34.95
CA VAL A 271 -19.24 9.12 -34.98
C VAL A 271 -18.22 8.43 -35.91
N PRO A 272 -17.38 9.17 -36.65
CA PRO A 272 -16.44 8.58 -37.59
C PRO A 272 -15.43 7.65 -36.88
N ILE A 273 -15.19 6.49 -37.50
CA ILE A 273 -14.17 5.52 -37.06
C ILE A 273 -12.78 6.06 -37.43
N PRO A 274 -11.77 6.04 -36.52
CA PRO A 274 -10.43 6.51 -36.86
C PRO A 274 -9.79 5.65 -37.97
N SER A 275 -9.47 6.26 -39.11
CA SER A 275 -8.62 5.67 -40.16
C SER A 275 -7.15 5.99 -39.91
N ARG A 276 -6.23 5.23 -40.52
CA ARG A 276 -4.77 5.42 -40.41
C ARG A 276 -4.22 6.51 -41.35
N GLU A 277 -5.06 7.36 -41.91
CA GLU A 277 -4.63 8.52 -42.69
C GLU A 277 -4.32 9.69 -41.76
N GLY A 278 -3.10 10.24 -41.87
CA GLY A 278 -2.68 11.40 -41.08
C GLY A 278 -3.55 12.63 -41.39
N PRO A 279 -3.73 13.54 -40.41
CA PRO A 279 -4.55 14.73 -40.61
C PRO A 279 -3.99 15.66 -41.70
N GLU A 280 -4.89 16.30 -42.44
CA GLU A 280 -4.60 17.28 -43.50
C GLU A 280 -3.80 18.47 -42.94
N ALA A 281 -2.79 18.94 -43.67
CA ALA A 281 -1.88 19.99 -43.21
C ALA A 281 -2.61 21.35 -43.11
N VAL A 282 -2.73 21.88 -41.89
CA VAL A 282 -3.30 23.20 -41.63
C VAL A 282 -2.32 24.33 -42.00
N PRO A 283 -2.80 25.43 -42.61
CA PRO A 283 -1.94 26.55 -43.01
C PRO A 283 -1.31 27.28 -41.81
N TYR A 284 -0.07 27.71 -41.98
CA TYR A 284 0.79 28.31 -40.96
C TYR A 284 0.33 29.73 -40.57
N ALA A 285 0.03 29.96 -39.29
CA ALA A 285 -0.57 31.19 -38.77
C ALA A 285 0.44 32.30 -38.36
N ARG A 286 1.61 32.39 -39.00
CA ARG A 286 2.51 33.55 -38.85
C ARG A 286 2.68 34.27 -40.17
N GLY A 287 2.21 35.50 -40.20
CA GLY A 287 2.32 36.42 -41.31
C GLY A 287 3.76 36.61 -41.77
N HIS A 288 3.92 36.60 -43.08
CA HIS A 288 5.15 36.88 -43.79
C HIS A 288 5.38 38.40 -43.77
N GLU A 289 6.20 38.92 -42.86
CA GLU A 289 6.72 40.29 -42.99
C GLU A 289 7.81 40.29 -44.07
N SER A 290 7.39 40.61 -45.29
CA SER A 290 8.27 41.08 -46.35
C SER A 290 8.35 42.61 -46.28
N GLY A 291 9.54 43.14 -46.03
CA GLY A 291 9.80 44.58 -46.06
C GLY A 291 11.28 44.86 -46.24
N SER A 292 11.69 45.08 -47.49
CA SER A 292 12.99 45.57 -47.92
C SER A 292 13.20 47.05 -47.54
N ALA A 293 14.40 47.38 -47.07
CA ALA A 293 15.19 48.55 -47.47
C ALA A 293 16.66 48.29 -47.12
#